data_AF-A0A4Q3Z9Z9-F1
#
_entry.id   AF-A0A4Q3Z9Z9-F1
#
_cell.length_a   1.000
_cell.length_b   1.000
_cell.length_c   1.000
_cell.angle_alpha   90.00
_cell.angle_beta   90.00
_cell.angle_gamma   90.00
#
_symmetry.space_group_name_H-M   'P 1'
#
loop_
_entity.id
_entity.type
_entity.pdbx_description
1 polymer ?
#
loop_
_entity_poly.entity_id
_entity_poly.type
_entity_poly.pdbx_seq_one_letter_code
_entity_poly.pdbx_strand_id
1 'polypeptide(L)' 'MSRVINRGANMRRHEVDFGDDEISVYLHSASETVGLANDASHEYRPEGRHRIALMNILRHIFSETIAELAKNARVL' A
#
# COMPACT_ATOMS: atom_id res chain seq x y z
N MET A 1 -2.98 11.02 -13.51
CA MET A 1 -3.03 9.55 -13.53
C MET A 1 -2.25 8.95 -12.37
N SER A 2 -2.93 8.70 -11.27
CA SER A 2 -2.45 8.03 -10.08
C SER A 2 -2.81 6.54 -10.16
N ARG A 3 -1.84 5.66 -9.91
CA ARG A 3 -2.03 4.19 -9.99
C ARG A 3 -1.27 3.51 -8.88
N VAL A 4 -1.88 2.47 -8.33
CA VAL A 4 -1.21 1.57 -7.38
C VAL A 4 -1.00 0.23 -8.04
N ILE A 5 0.24 -0.27 -7.96
CA ILE A 5 0.62 -1.57 -8.49
C ILE A 5 1.12 -2.43 -7.33
N ASN A 6 0.32 -3.40 -6.94
CA ASN A 6 0.69 -4.43 -5.97
C ASN A 6 1.29 -5.62 -6.72
N ARG A 7 2.55 -5.96 -6.43
CA ARG A 7 3.21 -7.16 -6.96
C ARG A 7 3.50 -8.12 -5.82
N GLY A 8 2.84 -9.29 -5.86
CA GLY A 8 3.14 -10.39 -4.95
C GLY A 8 4.42 -11.12 -5.35
N ALA A 9 4.91 -12.01 -4.48
CA ALA A 9 6.09 -12.85 -4.74
C ALA A 9 5.94 -13.76 -5.99
N ASN A 10 4.70 -14.07 -6.39
CA ASN A 10 4.39 -14.80 -7.60
C ASN A 10 4.37 -13.93 -8.88
N MET A 11 4.87 -12.69 -8.80
CA MET A 11 4.89 -11.69 -9.88
C MET A 11 3.51 -11.32 -10.45
N ARG A 12 2.40 -11.78 -9.85
CA ARG A 12 1.07 -11.35 -10.25
C ARG A 12 0.91 -9.86 -9.94
N ARG A 13 0.49 -9.12 -10.95
CA ARG A 13 0.23 -7.69 -10.89
C ARG A 13 -1.24 -7.47 -10.56
N HIS A 14 -1.50 -6.85 -9.42
CA HIS A 14 -2.80 -6.26 -9.13
C HIS A 14 -2.67 -4.74 -9.27
N GLU A 15 -3.41 -4.16 -10.19
CA GLU A 15 -3.35 -2.73 -10.50
C GLU A 15 -4.70 -2.11 -10.26
N VAL A 16 -4.69 -0.99 -9.54
CA VAL A 16 -5.86 -0.15 -9.34
C VAL A 16 -5.55 1.22 -9.94
N ASP A 17 -6.34 1.62 -10.93
CA ASP A 17 -6.25 2.93 -11.56
C ASP A 17 -7.15 3.91 -10.82
N PHE A 18 -6.57 4.94 -10.24
CA PHE A 18 -7.25 6.00 -9.49
C PHE A 18 -7.52 7.25 -10.35
N GLY A 19 -7.20 7.23 -11.65
CA GLY A 19 -7.46 8.33 -12.56
C GLY A 19 -6.69 9.58 -12.13
N ASP A 20 -7.34 10.73 -12.05
CA ASP A 20 -6.73 11.97 -11.59
C ASP A 20 -7.09 12.32 -10.14
N ASP A 21 -7.63 11.35 -9.39
CA ASP A 21 -7.99 11.57 -7.99
C ASP A 21 -6.73 11.57 -7.11
N GLU A 22 -6.75 12.38 -6.05
CA GLU A 22 -5.76 12.36 -4.98
C GLU A 22 -5.87 11.05 -4.19
N ILE A 23 -4.72 10.43 -3.89
CA ILE A 23 -4.64 9.17 -3.14
C ILE A 23 -4.08 9.45 -1.76
N SER A 24 -4.83 9.07 -0.74
CA SER A 24 -4.33 8.92 0.63
C SER A 24 -3.75 7.52 0.82
N VAL A 25 -2.55 7.45 1.41
CA VAL A 25 -1.88 6.18 1.74
C VAL A 25 -1.84 6.04 3.26
N TYR A 26 -2.45 4.98 3.76
CA TYR A 26 -2.50 4.67 5.18
C TYR A 26 -1.68 3.41 5.48
N LEU A 27 -0.86 3.50 6.52
CA LEU A 27 -0.15 2.35 7.07
C LEU A 27 -0.73 2.04 8.45
N HIS A 28 -1.23 0.83 8.64
CA HIS A 28 -1.73 0.35 9.93
C HIS A 28 -0.86 -0.80 10.44
N SER A 29 -0.42 -0.71 11.69
CA SER A 29 0.26 -1.82 12.36
C SER A 29 -0.75 -2.57 13.23
N ALA A 30 -0.97 -3.84 12.93
CA ALA A 30 -1.60 -4.79 13.82
C ALA A 30 -0.52 -5.59 14.59
N SER A 31 -0.94 -6.57 15.40
CA SER A 31 -0.01 -7.46 16.12
C SER A 31 0.79 -8.35 15.18
N GLU A 32 0.11 -8.96 14.19
CA GLU A 32 0.67 -9.97 13.28
C GLU A 32 1.02 -9.41 11.90
N THR A 33 0.36 -8.32 11.49
CA THR A 33 0.47 -7.74 10.16
C THR A 33 0.72 -6.25 10.19
N VAL A 34 1.34 -5.75 9.12
CA VAL A 34 1.32 -4.35 8.73
C VAL A 34 0.48 -4.28 7.46
N GLY A 35 -0.57 -3.48 7.46
CA GLY A 35 -1.37 -3.30 6.26
C GLY A 35 -1.25 -1.90 5.69
N LEU A 36 -1.33 -1.85 4.37
CA LEU A 36 -1.22 -0.66 3.56
C LEU A 36 -2.53 -0.50 2.78
N ALA A 37 -3.17 0.65 2.97
CA ALA A 37 -4.40 1.00 2.29
C ALA A 37 -4.18 2.25 1.46
N ASN A 38 -4.44 2.16 0.15
CA ASN A 38 -4.47 3.31 -0.73
C ASN A 38 -5.92 3.61 -1.04
N ASP A 39 -6.33 4.82 -0.76
CA ASP A 39 -7.70 5.26 -0.85
C ASP A 39 -7.74 6.61 -1.57
N ALA A 40 -8.52 6.70 -2.64
CA ALA A 40 -8.95 8.02 -3.09
C ALA A 40 -10.25 8.35 -2.36
N SER A 41 -10.16 9.20 -1.34
CA SER A 41 -11.32 9.66 -0.57
C SER A 41 -12.30 10.38 -1.49
N HIS A 42 -13.59 10.10 -1.31
CA HIS A 42 -14.66 10.74 -2.07
C HIS A 42 -15.81 11.11 -1.13
N GLU A 43 -15.73 12.27 -0.48
CA GLU A 43 -16.85 12.82 0.31
C GLU A 43 -18.16 12.97 -0.50
N TYR A 44 -18.12 12.89 -1.84
CA TYR A 44 -19.25 13.27 -2.71
C TYR A 44 -19.55 12.35 -3.92
N ARG A 45 -19.05 11.11 -4.00
CA ARG A 45 -19.43 10.19 -5.11
C ARG A 45 -20.53 9.19 -4.70
N PRO A 46 -21.41 8.78 -5.63
CA PRO A 46 -22.41 7.74 -5.39
C PRO A 46 -21.77 6.45 -4.88
N GLU A 47 -22.42 5.81 -3.91
CA GLU A 47 -22.05 4.50 -3.37
C GLU A 47 -21.78 3.51 -4.53
N GLY A 48 -20.52 3.10 -4.70
CA GLY A 48 -20.12 2.16 -5.77
C GLY A 48 -18.88 2.53 -6.59
N ARG A 49 -18.25 3.69 -6.36
CA ARG A 49 -16.97 4.08 -7.03
C ARG A 49 -15.81 4.31 -6.07
N HIS A 50 -15.87 3.79 -4.86
CA HIS A 50 -14.76 3.86 -3.92
C HIS A 50 -13.64 2.94 -4.42
N ARG A 51 -12.50 3.51 -4.79
CA ARG A 51 -11.32 2.76 -5.22
C ARG A 51 -10.42 2.60 -4.02
N ILE A 52 -10.15 1.35 -3.67
CA ILE A 52 -9.23 1.02 -2.59
C ILE A 52 -8.27 -0.06 -3.11
N ALA A 53 -6.99 0.09 -2.79
CA ALA A 53 -6.02 -0.98 -2.94
C ALA A 53 -5.46 -1.34 -1.56
N LEU A 54 -5.69 -2.59 -1.14
CA LEU A 54 -5.26 -3.12 0.16
C LEU A 54 -4.14 -4.14 -0.01
N MET A 55 -3.17 -4.11 0.90
CA MET A 55 -2.13 -5.12 1.04
C MET A 55 -1.89 -5.38 2.53
N ASN A 56 -1.81 -6.65 2.91
CA ASN A 56 -1.36 -7.06 4.24
C ASN A 56 -0.01 -7.77 4.12
N ILE A 57 0.95 -7.34 4.94
CA ILE A 57 2.30 -7.89 5.03
C ILE A 57 2.47 -8.47 6.42
N LEU A 58 3.09 -9.65 6.55
CA LEU A 58 3.44 -10.19 7.86
C LEU A 58 4.42 -9.24 8.57
N ARG A 59 4.10 -8.90 9.82
CA ARG A 59 4.82 -7.84 10.57
C ARG A 59 6.30 -8.15 10.75
N HIS A 60 6.64 -9.42 10.98
CA HIS A 60 8.04 -9.83 11.14
C HIS A 60 8.83 -9.62 9.83
N ILE A 61 8.26 -10.01 8.68
CA ILE A 61 8.88 -9.78 7.35
C ILE A 61 9.06 -8.29 7.07
N PHE A 62 8.02 -7.48 7.35
CA PHE A 62 8.10 -6.03 7.18
C PHE A 62 9.22 -5.44 8.05
N SER A 63 9.27 -5.80 9.33
CA SER A 63 10.27 -5.31 10.28
C SER A 63 11.68 -5.69 9.88
N GLU A 64 11.91 -6.94 9.47
CA GLU A 64 13.19 -7.44 8.99
C GLU A 64 13.65 -6.68 7.73
N THR A 65 12.75 -6.52 6.76
CA THR A 65 13.06 -5.84 5.50
C THR A 65 13.42 -4.36 5.73
N ILE A 66 12.65 -3.66 6.57
CA ILE A 66 12.92 -2.25 6.89
C ILE A 66 14.23 -2.11 7.69
N ALA A 67 14.50 -3.02 8.63
CA ALA A 67 15.75 -3.02 9.37
C ALA A 67 16.96 -3.24 8.44
N GLU A 68 16.84 -4.15 7.47
CA GLU A 68 17.87 -4.41 6.47
C GLU A 68 18.08 -3.20 5.54
N LEU A 69 17.00 -2.58 5.06
CA LEU A 69 17.07 -1.33 4.30
C LEU A 69 17.75 -0.21 5.09
N ALA A 70 17.43 -0.05 6.37
CA ALA A 70 18.02 0.99 7.21
C ALA A 70 19.54 0.78 7.43
N LYS A 71 19.99 -0.47 7.55
CA LYS A 71 21.43 -0.79 7.61
C LYS A 71 22.13 -0.41 6.31
N ASN A 72 21.51 -0.74 5.17
CA ASN A 72 22.08 -0.49 3.85
C ASN A 72 22.00 0.99 3.42
N ALA A 73 21.03 1.76 3.96
CA ALA A 73 20.91 3.19 3.75
C ALA A 73 21.95 4.03 4.54
N ARG A 74 22.68 3.42 5.47
CA ARG A 74 23.75 4.08 6.24
C ARG A 74 25.06 4.32 5.45
N VAL A 75 25.01 4.22 4.13
CA VAL A 75 26.03 4.69 3.19
C VAL A 75 25.50 5.95 2.49
N LEU A 76 25.40 7.05 3.24
CA LEU A 76 25.26 8.41 2.71
C LEU A 76 26.20 9.32 3.50
#